data_AF-A0A7X2PAP6-F1
#
_entry.id   AF-A0A7X2PAP6-F1
#
_cell.length_a   1.000
_cell.length_b   1.000
_cell.length_c   1.000
_cell.angle_alpha   90.00
_cell.angle_beta   90.00
_cell.angle_gamma   90.00
#
_symmetry.space_group_name_H-M   'P 1'
#
loop_
_entity.id
_entity.type
_entity.pdbx_description
1 polymer ?
#
loop_
_entity_poly.entity_id
_entity_poly.type
_entity_poly.pdbx_seq_one_letter_code
_entity_poly.pdbx_strand_id
1 'polypeptide(L)'
;MQIYFLTIFYLTLTAFFLLIESYREYLTFMIRYRHILLSSIKLRVFFFLFGIVLGVLNLLFPSSPGPRFLGDLIPAIALFLASIYYPSLKEARIGDATLYGKGKTRGLILLAISCFHFMLPNCVLI
;
A
#
# COMPACT_ATOMS: atom_id res chain seq x y z
N MET A 1 1.21 -10.39 15.11
CA MET A 1 2.54 -9.74 14.96
C MET A 1 3.14 -9.86 13.56
N GLN A 2 3.45 -11.04 13.03
CA GLN A 2 4.10 -11.14 11.70
C GLN A 2 3.22 -10.58 10.55
N ILE A 3 1.92 -10.90 10.54
CA ILE A 3 0.95 -10.39 9.55
C ILE A 3 0.83 -8.86 9.60
N TYR A 4 0.93 -8.28 10.79
CA TYR A 4 0.88 -6.84 11.02
C TYR A 4 2.05 -6.11 10.36
N PHE A 5 3.28 -6.57 10.59
CA PHE A 5 4.45 -5.99 9.91
C PHE A 5 4.39 -6.17 8.40
N LEU A 6 3.88 -7.30 7.93
CA LEU A 6 3.73 -7.57 6.50
C LEU A 6 2.69 -6.64 5.86
N THR A 7 1.63 -6.32 6.59
CA THR A 7 0.62 -5.32 6.22
C THR A 7 1.23 -3.93 6.09
N ILE A 8 1.96 -3.47 7.12
CA ILE A 8 2.64 -2.17 7.10
C ILE A 8 3.61 -2.09 5.92
N PHE A 9 4.41 -3.13 5.69
CA PHE A 9 5.35 -3.19 4.60
C PHE A 9 4.64 -3.07 3.25
N TYR A 10 3.57 -3.83 3.04
CA TYR A 10 2.79 -3.80 1.81
C TYR A 10 2.16 -2.41 1.56
N LEU A 11 1.58 -1.79 2.58
CA LEU A 11 1.00 -0.44 2.49
C LEU A 11 2.08 0.59 2.15
N THR A 12 3.24 0.51 2.78
CA THR A 12 4.38 1.39 2.52
C THR A 12 4.91 1.24 1.11
N LEU A 13 5.06 0.00 0.63
CA LEU A 13 5.51 -0.28 -0.73
C LEU A 13 4.51 0.26 -1.77
N THR A 14 3.21 0.05 -1.53
CA THR A 14 2.16 0.57 -2.41
C THR A 14 2.11 2.10 -2.40
N ALA A 15 2.30 2.72 -1.24
CA ALA A 15 2.42 4.15 -1.10
C ALA A 15 3.58 4.71 -1.92
N PHE A 16 4.76 4.08 -1.87
CA PHE A 16 5.89 4.47 -2.71
C PHE A 16 5.55 4.35 -4.20
N PHE A 17 4.94 3.25 -4.64
CA PHE A 17 4.55 3.11 -6.05
C PHE A 17 3.58 4.20 -6.53
N LEU A 18 2.69 4.68 -5.66
CA LEU A 18 1.78 5.79 -5.95
C LEU A 18 2.50 7.15 -5.94
N LEU A 19 3.52 7.32 -5.09
CA LEU A 19 4.28 8.57 -4.93
C LEU A 19 5.38 8.76 -5.98
N ILE A 20 5.81 7.70 -6.68
CA ILE A 20 6.87 7.78 -7.72
C ILE A 20 6.58 8.83 -8.78
N GLU A 21 5.31 8.99 -9.20
CA GLU A 21 5.01 10.02 -10.20
C GLU A 21 5.26 11.41 -9.64
N SER A 22 4.85 11.66 -8.39
CA SER A 22 4.99 12.96 -7.75
C SER A 22 6.42 13.32 -7.34
N TYR A 23 7.21 12.32 -6.95
CA TYR A 23 8.55 12.50 -6.40
C TYR A 23 9.61 11.80 -7.27
N ARG A 24 9.42 11.79 -8.58
CA ARG A 24 10.25 11.05 -9.54
C ARG A 24 11.75 11.35 -9.40
N GLU A 25 12.10 12.61 -9.15
CA GLU A 25 13.49 13.08 -8.99
C GLU A 25 14.18 12.49 -7.75
N TYR A 26 13.43 12.25 -6.68
CA TYR A 26 13.94 11.71 -5.42
C TYR A 26 13.87 10.17 -5.38
N LEU A 27 12.93 9.58 -6.10
CA LEU A 27 12.64 8.13 -6.10
C LEU A 27 13.18 7.42 -7.36
N THR A 28 14.34 7.85 -7.87
CA THR A 28 14.91 7.35 -9.13
C THR A 28 15.08 5.83 -9.16
N PHE A 29 15.49 5.21 -8.04
CA PHE A 29 15.64 3.75 -7.96
C PHE A 29 14.31 3.00 -8.07
N MET A 30 13.23 3.57 -7.55
CA MET A 30 11.88 3.01 -7.57
C MET A 30 11.25 3.02 -8.97
N ILE A 31 11.69 3.92 -9.86
CA ILE A 31 11.22 3.98 -11.25
C ILE A 31 11.46 2.64 -11.96
N ARG A 32 12.62 2.01 -11.75
CA ARG A 32 12.95 0.72 -12.36
C ARG A 32 11.98 -0.38 -11.91
N TYR A 33 11.68 -0.44 -10.61
CA TYR A 33 10.73 -1.42 -10.07
C TYR A 33 9.31 -1.19 -10.57
N ARG A 34 8.88 0.07 -10.70
CA ARG A 34 7.59 0.40 -11.30
C ARG A 34 7.49 -0.04 -12.75
N HIS A 35 8.56 0.12 -13.53
CA HIS A 35 8.59 -0.36 -14.91
C HIS A 35 8.44 -1.89 -14.99
N ILE A 36 9.11 -2.63 -14.11
CA ILE A 36 8.97 -4.09 -14.01
C ILE A 36 7.52 -4.47 -13.65
N LEU A 37 6.92 -3.75 -12.69
CA LEU A 37 5.53 -3.96 -12.27
C LEU A 37 4.54 -3.69 -13.43
N LEU A 38 4.73 -2.62 -14.19
CA LEU A 38 3.89 -2.29 -15.34
C LEU A 38 4.01 -3.33 -16.46
N SER A 39 5.23 -3.79 -16.73
CA SER A 39 5.52 -4.76 -17.80
C SER A 39 4.93 -6.15 -17.52
N SER A 40 4.91 -6.59 -16.26
CA SER A 40 4.46 -7.93 -15.91
C SER A 40 3.04 -7.95 -15.33
N ILE A 41 2.09 -8.43 -16.13
CA ILE A 41 0.72 -8.70 -15.64
C ILE A 41 0.72 -9.69 -14.47
N LYS A 42 1.63 -10.68 -14.48
CA LYS A 42 1.76 -11.66 -13.40
C LYS A 42 2.11 -10.99 -12.07
N LEU A 43 3.02 -10.01 -12.08
CA LEU A 43 3.37 -9.27 -10.87
C LEU A 43 2.19 -8.41 -10.39
N ARG A 44 1.48 -7.72 -11.28
CA ARG A 44 0.28 -6.95 -10.89
C ARG A 44 -0.79 -7.82 -10.25
N VAL A 45 -1.08 -8.98 -10.84
CA VAL A 45 -2.04 -9.94 -10.28
C VAL A 45 -1.55 -10.50 -8.95
N PHE A 46 -0.24 -10.81 -8.83
CA PHE A 46 0.34 -11.25 -7.57
C PHE A 46 0.16 -10.21 -6.47
N PHE A 47 0.55 -8.94 -6.70
CA PHE A 47 0.40 -7.88 -5.71
C PHE A 47 -1.06 -7.60 -5.36
N PHE A 48 -1.96 -7.66 -6.34
CA PHE A 48 -3.40 -7.56 -6.12
C PHE A 48 -3.90 -8.66 -5.18
N LEU A 49 -3.71 -9.94 -5.55
CA LEU A 49 -4.18 -11.08 -4.77
C LEU A 49 -3.51 -11.12 -3.39
N PHE A 50 -2.22 -10.82 -3.31
CA PHE A 50 -1.47 -10.80 -2.06
C PHE A 50 -2.04 -9.77 -1.08
N GLY A 51 -2.39 -8.57 -1.55
CA GLY A 51 -3.01 -7.55 -0.71
C GLY A 51 -4.42 -7.92 -0.24
N ILE A 52 -5.23 -8.55 -1.10
CA ILE A 52 -6.54 -9.09 -0.72
C ILE A 52 -6.41 -10.16 0.36
N VAL A 53 -5.51 -11.13 0.15
CA VAL A 53 -5.25 -12.22 1.10
C VAL A 53 -4.76 -11.66 2.43
N LEU A 54 -3.82 -10.70 2.41
CA LEU A 54 -3.36 -10.01 3.60
C LEU A 54 -4.49 -9.30 4.35
N GLY A 55 -5.38 -8.61 3.63
CA GLY A 55 -6.52 -7.93 4.23
C GLY A 55 -7.47 -8.90 4.93
N VAL A 56 -7.77 -10.04 4.29
CA VAL A 56 -8.59 -11.10 4.87
C VAL A 56 -7.91 -11.72 6.10
N LEU A 57 -6.62 -12.02 6.01
CA LEU A 57 -5.86 -12.57 7.14
C LEU A 57 -5.82 -11.60 8.32
N ASN A 58 -5.69 -10.29 8.07
CA ASN A 58 -5.69 -9.29 9.12
C ASN A 58 -7.05 -9.18 9.83
N LEU A 59 -8.16 -9.43 9.12
CA LEU A 59 -9.51 -9.47 9.70
C LEU A 59 -9.78 -10.77 10.48
N LEU A 60 -9.30 -11.91 9.98
CA LEU A 60 -9.50 -13.21 10.63
C LEU A 60 -8.58 -13.42 11.83
N PHE A 61 -7.38 -12.86 11.80
CA PHE A 61 -6.35 -13.01 12.83
C PHE A 61 -5.94 -11.64 13.39
N PRO A 62 -6.85 -10.97 14.14
CA PRO A 62 -6.57 -9.66 14.72
C PRO A 62 -5.37 -9.72 15.66
N SER A 63 -4.58 -8.65 15.69
CA SER A 63 -3.37 -8.60 16.50
C SER A 63 -3.70 -8.19 17.94
N SER A 64 -3.80 -9.18 18.84
CA SER A 64 -3.86 -8.91 20.29
C SER A 64 -2.50 -8.44 20.84
N PRO A 65 -2.46 -7.60 21.89
CA PRO A 65 -3.57 -7.01 22.64
C PRO A 65 -3.97 -5.59 22.18
N GLY A 66 -4.37 -5.35 20.92
CA GLY A 66 -4.74 -4.01 20.45
C GLY A 66 -6.24 -3.71 20.30
N PRO A 67 -6.66 -2.44 20.26
CA PRO A 67 -8.00 -2.05 19.83
C PRO A 67 -8.24 -2.43 18.36
N ARG A 68 -9.06 -3.47 18.15
CA ARG A 68 -9.37 -4.08 16.84
C ARG A 68 -9.74 -3.08 15.75
N PHE A 69 -10.42 -1.99 16.11
CA PHE A 69 -10.86 -0.98 15.13
C PHE A 69 -9.69 -0.16 14.57
N LEU A 70 -8.78 0.32 15.42
CA LEU A 70 -7.64 1.12 14.98
C LEU A 70 -6.55 0.24 14.38
N GLY A 71 -6.26 -0.90 15.01
CA GLY A 71 -5.11 -1.73 14.63
C GLY A 71 -5.32 -2.73 13.53
N ASP A 72 -6.54 -3.22 13.33
CA ASP A 72 -6.80 -4.26 12.33
C ASP A 72 -7.72 -3.74 11.21
N LEU A 73 -8.79 -3.02 11.53
CA LEU A 73 -9.77 -2.57 10.54
C LEU A 73 -9.25 -1.46 9.62
N ILE A 74 -8.60 -0.42 10.15
CA ILE A 74 -8.04 0.66 9.32
C ILE A 74 -6.99 0.12 8.35
N PRO A 75 -5.99 -0.68 8.78
CA PRO A 75 -5.03 -1.28 7.86
C PRO A 75 -5.66 -2.26 6.87
N ALA A 76 -6.69 -3.02 7.28
CA ALA A 76 -7.38 -3.94 6.37
C ALA A 76 -8.12 -3.18 5.26
N ILE A 77 -8.86 -2.11 5.59
CA ILE A 77 -9.53 -1.26 4.58
C ILE A 77 -8.48 -0.62 3.66
N ALA A 78 -7.39 -0.10 4.23
CA ALA A 78 -6.29 0.47 3.47
C ALA A 78 -5.66 -0.57 2.52
N LEU A 79 -5.51 -1.83 2.96
CA LEU A 79 -5.02 -2.95 2.14
C LEU A 79 -5.93 -3.23 0.95
N PHE A 80 -7.24 -3.30 1.16
CA PHE A 80 -8.19 -3.53 0.07
C PHE A 80 -8.14 -2.40 -0.95
N LEU A 81 -8.15 -1.14 -0.49
CA LEU A 81 -8.06 0.03 -1.38
C LEU A 81 -6.72 0.09 -2.11
N ALA A 82 -5.62 -0.21 -1.42
CA ALA A 82 -4.28 -0.30 -1.99
C ALA A 82 -4.18 -1.42 -3.02
N SER A 83 -4.84 -2.56 -2.80
CA SER A 83 -4.81 -3.69 -3.73
C SER A 83 -5.42 -3.34 -5.09
N ILE A 84 -6.52 -2.58 -5.10
CA ILE A 84 -7.23 -2.15 -6.33
C ILE A 84 -6.34 -1.27 -7.24
N TYR A 85 -5.26 -0.68 -6.71
CA TYR A 85 -4.27 0.04 -7.50
C TYR A 85 -3.60 -0.84 -8.56
N TYR A 86 -3.23 -2.08 -8.21
CA TYR A 86 -2.44 -2.95 -9.09
C TYR A 86 -3.11 -3.33 -10.42
N PRO A 87 -4.40 -3.72 -10.45
CA PRO A 87 -5.10 -3.96 -11.72
C PRO A 87 -5.45 -2.66 -12.47
N SER A 88 -5.57 -1.53 -11.75
CA SER A 88 -5.90 -0.23 -12.36
C SER A 88 -4.69 0.51 -12.93
N LEU A 89 -3.47 0.01 -12.69
CA LEU A 89 -2.24 0.41 -13.38
C LEU A 89 -2.37 0.12 -14.88
N LYS A 90 -2.94 1.07 -15.62
CA LYS A 90 -2.75 1.14 -17.07
C LYS A 90 -1.34 1.68 -17.36
N GLU A 91 -0.83 1.40 -18.55
CA GLU A 91 0.27 2.18 -19.11
C GLU A 91 -0.24 3.61 -19.31
N ALA A 92 -0.30 4.39 -18.23
CA ALA A 92 -0.59 5.80 -18.30
C ALA A 92 0.51 6.42 -19.16
N ARG A 93 0.13 7.00 -20.30
CA ARG A 93 1.05 7.83 -21.07
C ARG A 93 1.56 8.91 -20.12
N ILE A 94 2.87 9.13 -20.14
CA ILE A 94 3.55 10.19 -19.40
C ILE A 94 2.80 11.51 -19.67
N GLY A 95 2.07 12.03 -18.68
CA GLY A 95 1.36 13.32 -18.80
C GLY A 95 -0.08 13.42 -18.26
N ASP A 96 -0.71 12.34 -17.79
CA ASP A 96 -2.07 12.43 -17.24
C ASP A 96 -2.10 13.11 -15.85
N ALA A 97 -2.27 14.44 -15.85
CA ALA A 97 -2.29 15.27 -14.64
C ALA A 97 -3.37 14.86 -13.60
N THR A 98 -4.48 14.28 -14.05
CA THR A 98 -5.57 13.83 -13.16
C THR A 98 -5.23 12.53 -12.41
N LEU A 99 -4.51 11.61 -13.06
CA LEU A 99 -3.96 10.41 -12.42
C LEU A 99 -2.84 10.77 -11.45
N TYR A 100 -2.02 11.75 -11.82
CA TYR A 100 -0.94 12.29 -10.99
C TYR A 100 -1.44 12.83 -9.64
N GLY A 101 -2.45 13.71 -9.64
CA GLY A 101 -2.99 14.30 -8.42
C GLY A 101 -3.65 13.27 -7.49
N LYS A 102 -4.42 12.33 -8.05
CA LYS A 102 -5.07 11.26 -7.26
C LYS A 102 -4.06 10.27 -6.70
N GLY A 103 -3.01 9.95 -7.45
CA GLY A 103 -1.91 9.09 -7.03
C GLY A 103 -1.18 9.66 -5.80
N LYS A 104 -0.83 10.95 -5.85
CA LYS A 104 -0.15 11.67 -4.76
C LYS A 104 -0.92 11.58 -3.44
N THR A 105 -2.20 11.98 -3.45
CA THR A 105 -3.02 12.03 -2.24
C THR A 105 -3.21 10.63 -1.64
N ARG A 106 -3.53 9.63 -2.46
CA ARG A 106 -3.66 8.24 -2.00
C ARG A 106 -2.35 7.70 -1.44
N GLY A 107 -1.23 7.95 -2.11
CA GLY A 107 0.09 7.55 -1.65
C GLY A 107 0.46 8.17 -0.30
N LEU A 108 0.23 9.47 -0.11
CA LEU A 108 0.47 10.15 1.17
C LEU A 108 -0.42 9.61 2.29
N ILE A 109 -1.69 9.33 2.02
CA ILE A 109 -2.61 8.73 3.01
C ILE A 109 -2.11 7.35 3.43
N LEU A 110 -1.76 6.48 2.47
CA LEU A 110 -1.26 5.14 2.77
C LEU A 110 0.06 5.19 3.55
N LEU A 111 0.95 6.11 3.20
CA LEU A 111 2.22 6.32 3.92
C LEU A 111 1.98 6.82 5.35
N ALA A 112 1.03 7.75 5.54
CA ALA A 112 0.68 8.25 6.87
C ALA A 112 0.11 7.12 7.75
N ILE A 113 -0.78 6.29 7.20
CA ILE A 113 -1.34 5.12 7.89
C ILE A 113 -0.21 4.16 8.26
N SER A 114 0.66 3.78 7.32
CA SER A 114 1.72 2.81 7.58
C SER A 114 2.76 3.34 8.57
N CYS A 115 3.12 4.62 8.47
CA CYS A 115 4.05 5.28 9.40
C CYS A 115 3.46 5.37 10.82
N PHE A 116 2.19 5.77 10.96
CA PHE A 116 1.52 5.80 12.25
C PHE A 116 1.52 4.42 12.93
N HIS A 117 1.16 3.38 12.17
CA HIS A 117 1.14 2.00 12.67
C HIS A 117 2.54 1.46 12.99
N PHE A 118 3.56 1.89 12.25
CA PHE A 118 4.95 1.49 12.50
C PHE A 118 5.57 2.20 13.70
N MET A 119 5.34 3.51 13.87
CA MET A 119 5.95 4.32 14.93
C MET A 119 5.24 4.18 16.27
N LEU A 120 3.93 3.91 16.26
CA LEU A 120 3.12 3.77 17.47
C LEU A 120 2.52 2.36 17.59
N PRO A 121 3.33 1.28 17.51
CA PRO A 121 2.81 -0.07 17.61
C PRO A 121 2.12 -0.27 18.97
N ASN A 122 2.61 0.40 20.01
CA ASN A 122 2.03 0.35 21.35
C ASN A 122 0.66 1.04 21.47
N CYS A 123 0.32 2.01 20.63
CA CYS A 123 -1.02 2.62 20.64
C CYS A 123 -2.06 1.77 19.87
N VAL A 124 -1.57 0.78 19.13
CA VAL A 124 -2.33 0.04 18.15
C VAL A 124 -2.44 -1.45 18.53
N LEU A 125 -1.45 -1.96 19.26
CA LEU A 125 -1.31 -3.35 19.69
C LEU A 125 -1.39 -3.51 21.22
N ILE A 126 -1.65 -2.45 22.00
CA ILE A 126 -1.88 -2.49 23.47
C ILE A 126 -3.26 -1.93 23.79
#